data_AF-A0A3L7WHT4-F1
#
_entry.id   AF-A0A3L7WHT4-F1
#
_cell.length_a   1.000
_cell.length_b   1.000
_cell.length_c   1.000
_cell.angle_alpha   90.00
_cell.angle_beta   90.00
_cell.angle_gamma   90.00
#
_symmetry.space_group_name_H-M   'P 1'
#
loop_
_entity.id
_entity.type
_entity.pdbx_description
1 polymer ?
#
loop_
_entity_poly.entity_id
_entity_poly.type
_entity_poly.pdbx_seq_one_letter_code
_entity_poly.pdbx_strand_id
1 'polypeptide(L)'
;MASFVPHWKSITLIFLLSTVLVLVLSPLRTAATIDFVQPRAALKIDNFHAREYTAKDPRVALTFTQVAPNEVQAIVPATQQQPRAIEFSIDALPQGLKRRLLAVFVDNARILDARDSGGNRNFGVIVPDSAPLTSGSVIRILTIPDDKSTPPPLTVNDVALTAITAYRWSKDTSMALFPGVSGGWWVLSTTMMPTHPDNKPFESGIRVGADLLPSIPTGGGTFRAYHYLLAPSSDIRGDINVEFNSETWGNNAADARTLGVAVARVGITPTEIRSGIQDAPLRLISIPVLVFLVMCAAIALQMPHRALGSVVAVGLTLPMLYERVYLGMWYPHLVILFVISIVTVPLWFRLLDWLTDDCPLPIQTKRLLVGLVLVTIWVKGGGILYPIMRPIDISWHMDKVREIAMTWDFAKFYQPGAFSESVMPITEWGEDRPMIPYSPFIHFASLVFLVFPWSLEVSATIFNTFLDASRIILIAVIARQSGLSVRVAWLAALLYAVTPVTFLLHAWGNVPTTTGLWWMLIATVALLVAGRNLGNRRVFVAVVLISTAAMLSYTVA
;
A
#
# COMPACT_ATOMS: atom_id res chain seq x y z
N MET A 1 4.36 43.69 10.28
CA MET A 1 3.16 42.98 10.78
C MET A 1 1.94 43.58 10.11
N ALA A 2 1.58 43.05 8.93
CA ALA A 2 0.35 43.45 8.26
C ALA A 2 -0.84 42.83 8.99
N SER A 3 -1.93 43.60 9.09
CA SER A 3 -3.16 43.29 9.81
C SER A 3 -3.62 41.85 9.58
N PHE A 4 -3.67 41.07 10.66
CA PHE A 4 -4.52 39.88 10.76
C PHE A 4 -5.98 40.40 10.73
N VAL A 5 -6.49 40.71 9.53
CA VAL A 5 -7.92 40.92 9.30
C VAL A 5 -8.63 39.69 9.88
N PRO A 6 -9.77 39.82 10.58
CA PRO A 6 -10.37 38.69 11.28
C PRO A 6 -10.97 37.70 10.27
N HIS A 7 -10.14 36.81 9.74
CA HIS A 7 -10.52 35.65 8.93
C HIS A 7 -11.35 34.64 9.73
N TRP A 8 -11.47 34.84 11.05
CA TRP A 8 -12.27 34.05 11.98
C TRP A 8 -13.70 33.80 11.52
N LYS A 9 -14.37 34.79 10.91
CA LYS A 9 -15.73 34.58 10.38
C LYS A 9 -15.75 33.51 9.27
N SER A 10 -14.76 33.51 8.39
CA SER A 10 -14.67 32.54 7.29
C SER A 10 -14.24 31.16 7.79
N ILE A 11 -13.28 31.11 8.72
CA ILE A 11 -12.85 29.89 9.38
C ILE A 11 -14.03 29.24 10.11
N THR A 12 -14.75 30.01 10.93
CA THR A 12 -15.89 29.53 11.70
C THR A 12 -16.99 29.00 10.78
N LEU A 13 -17.30 29.71 9.70
CA LEU A 13 -18.33 29.26 8.75
C LEU A 13 -17.99 27.92 8.10
N ILE A 14 -16.76 27.75 7.61
CA ILE A 14 -16.35 26.50 6.93
C ILE A 14 -16.18 25.36 7.94
N PHE A 15 -15.66 25.66 9.13
CA PHE A 15 -15.59 24.69 10.22
C PHE A 15 -16.98 24.18 10.62
N LEU A 16 -17.94 25.09 10.83
CA LEU A 16 -19.33 24.73 11.12
C LEU A 16 -19.95 23.93 9.97
N LEU A 17 -19.74 24.35 8.73
CA LEU A 17 -20.22 23.62 7.55
C LEU A 17 -19.67 22.19 7.53
N SER A 18 -18.35 22.02 7.73
CA SER A 18 -17.72 20.70 7.77
C SER A 18 -18.23 19.84 8.92
N THR A 19 -18.50 20.45 10.09
CA THR A 19 -19.05 19.77 11.26
C THR A 19 -20.48 19.32 11.00
N VAL A 20 -21.33 20.20 10.46
CA VAL A 20 -22.71 19.86 10.07
C VAL A 20 -22.72 18.78 9.01
N LEU A 21 -21.86 18.88 7.99
CA LEU A 21 -21.73 17.89 6.94
C LEU A 21 -21.37 16.52 7.54
N VAL A 22 -20.36 16.46 8.41
CA VAL A 22 -19.98 15.24 9.12
C VAL A 22 -21.14 14.67 9.95
N LEU A 23 -21.85 15.50 10.72
CA LEU A 23 -22.94 15.05 11.57
C LEU A 23 -24.11 14.49 10.75
N VAL A 24 -24.52 15.19 9.69
CA VAL A 24 -25.63 14.78 8.80
C VAL A 24 -25.30 13.49 8.04
N LEU A 25 -24.03 13.31 7.66
CA LEU A 25 -23.58 12.18 6.85
C LEU A 25 -23.13 10.97 7.67
N SER A 26 -22.76 11.16 8.95
CA SER A 26 -22.35 10.08 9.84
C SER A 26 -23.30 8.88 9.93
N PRO A 27 -24.65 9.03 9.82
CA PRO A 27 -25.57 7.90 9.84
C PRO A 27 -25.55 7.06 8.55
N LEU A 28 -25.02 7.60 7.44
CA LEU A 28 -24.91 6.86 6.18
C LEU A 28 -23.81 5.81 6.31
N ARG A 29 -24.19 4.55 6.09
CA ARG A 29 -23.35 3.38 6.30
C ARG A 29 -23.39 2.50 5.08
N THR A 30 -22.22 2.02 4.68
CA THR A 30 -22.05 1.07 3.60
C THR A 30 -21.65 -0.28 4.16
N ALA A 31 -22.21 -1.33 3.58
CA ALA A 31 -21.77 -2.68 3.85
C ALA A 31 -20.34 -2.86 3.34
N ALA A 32 -19.57 -3.71 4.01
CA ALA A 32 -18.23 -4.08 3.59
C ALA A 32 -18.08 -5.60 3.62
N THR A 33 -17.31 -6.15 2.69
CA THR A 33 -17.11 -7.60 2.61
C THR A 33 -15.68 -7.90 2.18
N ILE A 34 -15.07 -8.85 2.88
CA ILE A 34 -13.87 -9.58 2.51
C ILE A 34 -14.34 -10.89 1.87
N ASP A 35 -14.09 -11.01 0.57
CA ASP A 35 -14.26 -12.26 -0.18
C ASP A 35 -12.90 -12.66 -0.75
N PHE A 36 -12.49 -13.89 -0.47
CA PHE A 36 -11.20 -14.39 -0.93
C PHE A 36 -11.19 -14.78 -2.41
N VAL A 37 -12.31 -14.78 -3.13
CA VAL A 37 -12.31 -14.93 -4.60
C VAL A 37 -11.48 -13.81 -5.27
N GLN A 38 -11.54 -12.61 -4.72
CA GLN A 38 -10.79 -11.47 -5.23
C GLN A 38 -9.30 -11.57 -4.85
N PRO A 39 -8.35 -11.49 -5.81
CA PRO A 39 -6.91 -11.58 -5.54
C PRO A 39 -6.42 -10.46 -4.63
N ARG A 40 -7.11 -9.33 -4.64
CA ARG A 40 -6.88 -8.19 -3.76
C ARG A 40 -8.16 -7.89 -2.98
N ALA A 41 -8.43 -8.67 -1.93
CA ALA A 41 -9.36 -8.21 -0.91
C ALA A 41 -8.74 -6.95 -0.31
N ALA A 42 -9.34 -5.79 -0.59
CA ALA A 42 -8.71 -4.51 -0.32
C ALA A 42 -8.79 -4.08 1.16
N LEU A 43 -9.42 -4.94 1.97
CA LEU A 43 -9.55 -4.85 3.41
C LEU A 43 -8.36 -5.54 4.10
N LYS A 44 -7.95 -5.01 5.25
CA LYS A 44 -6.81 -5.54 5.99
C LYS A 44 -7.17 -6.86 6.69
N ILE A 45 -6.40 -7.90 6.39
CA ILE A 45 -6.43 -9.18 7.10
C ILE A 45 -5.05 -9.46 7.68
N ASP A 46 -5.00 -9.91 8.92
CA ASP A 46 -3.77 -10.23 9.64
C ASP A 46 -3.77 -11.72 10.05
N ASN A 47 -2.59 -12.36 9.98
CA ASN A 47 -2.36 -13.76 10.36
C ASN A 47 -3.22 -14.80 9.62
N PHE A 48 -3.54 -14.59 8.35
CA PHE A 48 -4.12 -15.63 7.50
C PHE A 48 -3.04 -16.25 6.59
N HIS A 49 -3.21 -17.53 6.27
CA HIS A 49 -2.39 -18.21 5.26
C HIS A 49 -2.71 -17.73 3.84
N ALA A 50 -1.96 -18.29 2.89
CA ALA A 50 -2.25 -18.11 1.47
C ALA A 50 -3.67 -18.58 1.12
N ARG A 51 -4.18 -18.05 0.01
CA ARG A 51 -5.51 -18.37 -0.49
C ARG A 51 -5.56 -19.77 -1.08
N GLU A 52 -6.63 -20.48 -0.75
CA GLU A 52 -7.00 -21.80 -1.28
C GLU A 52 -8.42 -21.76 -1.82
N TYR A 53 -8.83 -22.84 -2.47
CA TYR A 53 -10.22 -23.03 -2.86
C TYR A 53 -10.64 -24.50 -2.77
N THR A 54 -11.93 -24.72 -2.56
CA THR A 54 -12.56 -26.04 -2.69
C THR A 54 -13.46 -26.01 -3.92
N ALA A 55 -13.26 -26.95 -4.84
CA ALA A 55 -14.11 -27.12 -6.02
C ALA A 55 -15.51 -27.58 -5.61
N LYS A 56 -16.52 -27.13 -6.36
CA LYS A 56 -17.92 -27.54 -6.22
C LYS A 56 -18.36 -28.22 -7.50
N ASP A 57 -19.09 -29.31 -7.34
CA ASP A 57 -19.70 -30.00 -8.47
C ASP A 57 -20.86 -29.17 -9.07
N PRO A 58 -21.07 -29.26 -10.39
CA PRO A 58 -20.34 -30.10 -11.35
C PRO A 58 -19.04 -29.45 -11.87
N ARG A 59 -18.01 -30.26 -12.04
CA ARG A 59 -16.82 -29.93 -12.84
C ARG A 59 -17.15 -30.04 -14.34
N VAL A 60 -16.97 -28.96 -15.09
CA VAL A 60 -17.25 -28.89 -16.52
C VAL A 60 -15.94 -29.02 -17.29
N ALA A 61 -15.68 -30.20 -17.86
CA ALA A 61 -14.53 -30.42 -18.74
C ALA A 61 -14.69 -29.59 -20.03
N LEU A 62 -13.58 -29.00 -20.49
CA LEU A 62 -13.53 -28.19 -21.69
C LEU A 62 -12.81 -28.92 -22.81
N THR A 63 -13.36 -28.82 -24.02
CA THR A 63 -12.58 -29.14 -25.21
C THR A 63 -11.57 -28.00 -25.44
N PHE A 64 -10.32 -28.38 -25.64
CA PHE A 64 -9.24 -27.44 -25.91
C PHE A 64 -8.51 -27.79 -27.21
N THR A 65 -7.82 -26.81 -27.79
CA THR A 65 -7.05 -26.94 -29.02
C THR A 65 -5.66 -26.37 -28.79
N GLN A 66 -4.64 -27.13 -29.20
CA GLN A 66 -3.26 -26.63 -29.25
C GLN A 66 -3.15 -25.66 -30.43
N VAL A 67 -2.95 -24.37 -30.14
CA VAL A 67 -2.86 -23.33 -31.19
C VAL A 67 -1.42 -22.97 -31.54
N ALA A 68 -0.49 -23.21 -30.62
CA ALA A 68 0.95 -23.07 -30.82
C ALA A 68 1.69 -24.08 -29.94
N PRO A 69 2.98 -24.39 -30.18
CA PRO A 69 3.74 -25.35 -29.37
C PRO A 69 3.76 -25.04 -27.86
N ASN A 70 3.54 -23.79 -27.49
CA ASN A 70 3.57 -23.28 -26.13
C ASN A 70 2.20 -22.74 -25.64
N GLU A 71 1.12 -22.89 -26.42
CA GLU A 71 -0.20 -22.31 -26.11
C GLU A 71 -1.35 -23.25 -26.45
N VAL A 72 -2.28 -23.37 -25.50
CA VAL A 72 -3.56 -24.07 -25.61
C VAL A 72 -4.71 -23.10 -25.40
N GLN A 73 -5.78 -23.28 -26.17
CA GLN A 73 -7.01 -22.50 -26.04
C GLN A 73 -8.22 -23.39 -25.77
N ALA A 74 -9.14 -22.90 -24.93
CA ALA A 74 -10.42 -23.53 -24.67
C ALA A 74 -11.54 -22.47 -24.71
N ILE A 75 -12.71 -22.83 -25.24
CA ILE A 75 -13.87 -21.92 -25.28
C ILE A 75 -14.79 -22.27 -24.12
N VAL A 76 -15.20 -21.25 -23.37
CA VAL A 76 -16.14 -21.40 -22.25
C VAL A 76 -17.53 -21.71 -22.81
N PRO A 77 -18.15 -22.86 -22.45
CA PRO A 77 -19.48 -23.21 -22.91
C PRO A 77 -20.55 -22.40 -22.18
N ALA A 78 -21.78 -22.43 -22.69
CA ALA A 78 -22.94 -21.97 -21.95
C ALA A 78 -23.12 -22.84 -20.69
N THR A 79 -22.93 -22.26 -19.52
CA THR A 79 -23.00 -22.94 -18.21
C THR A 79 -24.11 -22.35 -17.36
N GLN A 80 -24.86 -23.19 -16.64
CA GLN A 80 -25.91 -22.74 -15.73
C GLN A 80 -25.36 -22.18 -14.41
N GLN A 81 -24.19 -22.67 -13.98
CA GLN A 81 -23.46 -22.13 -12.84
C GLN A 81 -22.39 -21.17 -13.32
N GLN A 82 -22.08 -20.13 -12.54
CA GLN A 82 -20.93 -19.26 -12.83
C GLN A 82 -19.65 -19.93 -12.31
N PRO A 83 -18.80 -20.53 -13.18
CA PRO A 83 -17.52 -21.04 -12.73
C PRO A 83 -16.65 -19.90 -12.20
N ARG A 84 -15.75 -20.26 -11.29
CA ARG A 84 -14.84 -19.32 -10.61
C ARG A 84 -13.42 -19.85 -10.46
N ALA A 85 -13.15 -21.06 -10.95
CA ALA A 85 -11.80 -21.52 -11.20
C ALA A 85 -11.64 -22.22 -12.55
N ILE A 86 -10.44 -22.09 -13.10
CA ILE A 86 -9.93 -22.86 -14.23
C ILE A 86 -8.93 -23.87 -13.65
N GLU A 87 -9.22 -25.15 -13.84
CA GLU A 87 -8.33 -26.25 -13.45
C GLU A 87 -7.71 -26.83 -14.70
N PHE A 88 -6.42 -27.10 -14.68
CA PHE A 88 -5.75 -27.74 -15.79
C PHE A 88 -4.59 -28.61 -15.33
N SER A 89 -4.29 -29.63 -16.13
CA SER A 89 -3.13 -30.50 -15.91
C SER A 89 -2.18 -30.44 -17.10
N ILE A 90 -0.89 -30.50 -16.82
CA ILE A 90 0.16 -30.33 -17.84
C ILE A 90 1.12 -31.53 -17.88
N ASP A 91 1.89 -31.59 -18.95
CA ASP A 91 3.01 -32.50 -19.12
C ASP A 91 4.16 -32.25 -18.13
N ALA A 92 5.08 -33.20 -18.05
CA ALA A 92 6.27 -33.07 -17.22
C ALA A 92 7.16 -31.91 -17.69
N LEU A 93 7.85 -31.26 -16.75
CA LEU A 93 8.83 -30.23 -17.07
C LEU A 93 9.88 -30.78 -18.06
N PRO A 94 10.09 -30.13 -19.23
CA PRO A 94 11.06 -30.59 -20.21
C PRO A 94 12.48 -30.73 -19.61
N GLN A 95 13.21 -31.77 -20.05
CA GLN A 95 14.57 -32.00 -19.58
C GLN A 95 15.48 -30.79 -19.86
N GLY A 96 16.31 -30.43 -18.89
CA GLY A 96 17.23 -29.29 -18.96
C GLY A 96 16.65 -27.96 -18.48
N LEU A 97 15.33 -27.85 -18.26
CA LEU A 97 14.73 -26.67 -17.65
C LEU A 97 14.71 -26.76 -16.13
N LYS A 98 15.10 -25.67 -15.45
CA LYS A 98 14.96 -25.53 -13.98
C LYS A 98 13.54 -25.17 -13.56
N ARG A 99 12.84 -24.45 -14.43
CA ARG A 99 11.43 -24.04 -14.25
C ARG A 99 10.80 -23.72 -15.60
N ARG A 100 9.47 -23.67 -15.61
CA ARG A 100 8.65 -23.20 -16.73
C ARG A 100 7.59 -22.25 -16.18
N LEU A 101 7.52 -21.04 -16.73
CA LEU A 101 6.55 -20.04 -16.32
C LEU A 101 5.26 -20.22 -17.13
N LEU A 102 4.13 -20.32 -16.43
CA LEU A 102 2.81 -20.51 -17.00
C LEU A 102 2.00 -19.24 -16.81
N ALA A 103 1.30 -18.81 -17.85
CA ALA A 103 0.36 -17.70 -17.81
C ALA A 103 -1.02 -18.18 -18.27
N VAL A 104 -2.05 -17.81 -17.51
CA VAL A 104 -3.45 -18.10 -17.84
C VAL A 104 -4.18 -16.80 -18.14
N PHE A 105 -4.87 -16.76 -19.28
CA PHE A 105 -5.68 -15.64 -19.71
C PHE A 105 -7.14 -16.07 -19.87
N VAL A 106 -8.04 -15.13 -19.61
CA VAL A 106 -9.44 -15.18 -20.03
C VAL A 106 -9.65 -13.98 -20.93
N ASP A 107 -9.91 -14.23 -22.21
CA ASP A 107 -9.87 -13.26 -23.28
C ASP A 107 -8.54 -12.49 -23.28
N ASN A 108 -8.58 -11.20 -22.95
CA ASN A 108 -7.39 -10.33 -22.85
C ASN A 108 -6.91 -10.13 -21.41
N ALA A 109 -7.62 -10.65 -20.41
CA ALA A 109 -7.28 -10.49 -19.00
C ALA A 109 -6.32 -11.60 -18.56
N ARG A 110 -5.11 -11.23 -18.13
CA ARG A 110 -4.14 -12.15 -17.51
C ARG A 110 -4.55 -12.42 -16.07
N ILE A 111 -4.82 -13.68 -15.73
CA ILE A 111 -5.42 -14.08 -14.45
C ILE A 111 -4.38 -14.63 -13.46
N LEU A 112 -3.43 -15.44 -13.93
CA LEU A 112 -2.42 -16.06 -13.08
C LEU A 112 -1.09 -16.20 -13.81
N ASP A 113 -0.03 -16.03 -13.03
CA ASP A 113 1.31 -16.53 -13.33
C ASP A 113 1.67 -17.64 -12.33
N ALA A 114 1.99 -18.83 -12.83
CA ALA A 114 2.40 -19.97 -12.04
C ALA A 114 3.79 -20.45 -12.47
N ARG A 115 4.53 -21.03 -11.52
CA ARG A 115 5.85 -21.61 -11.76
C ARG A 115 5.75 -23.13 -11.69
N ASP A 116 5.94 -23.78 -12.83
CA ASP A 116 6.20 -25.22 -12.89
C ASP A 116 7.69 -25.46 -12.58
N SER A 117 7.96 -26.27 -11.57
CA SER A 117 9.30 -26.68 -11.14
C SER A 117 9.50 -28.20 -11.21
N GLY A 118 8.62 -28.91 -11.96
CA GLY A 118 8.70 -30.35 -12.18
C GLY A 118 8.04 -31.21 -11.10
N GLY A 119 7.53 -30.61 -10.02
CA GLY A 119 6.81 -31.31 -8.95
C GLY A 119 5.31 -31.49 -9.22
N ASN A 120 4.54 -30.41 -9.10
CA ASN A 120 3.09 -30.42 -9.29
C ASN A 120 2.73 -30.29 -10.78
N ARG A 121 1.79 -31.13 -11.25
CA ARG A 121 1.27 -31.12 -12.64
C ARG A 121 -0.15 -30.59 -12.74
N ASN A 122 -0.82 -30.38 -11.62
CA ASN A 122 -2.20 -29.94 -11.55
C ASN A 122 -2.24 -28.51 -11.03
N PHE A 123 -2.86 -27.62 -11.79
CA PHE A 123 -2.92 -26.20 -11.49
C PHE A 123 -4.38 -25.77 -11.41
N GLY A 124 -4.64 -24.89 -10.45
CA GLY A 124 -5.95 -24.32 -10.19
C GLY A 124 -5.86 -22.81 -10.13
N VAL A 125 -6.67 -22.14 -10.94
CA VAL A 125 -6.65 -20.67 -11.08
C VAL A 125 -7.99 -20.10 -10.68
N ILE A 126 -8.01 -19.33 -9.59
CA ILE A 126 -9.19 -18.56 -9.20
C ILE A 126 -9.36 -17.39 -10.16
N VAL A 127 -10.53 -17.29 -10.79
CA VAL A 127 -10.87 -16.22 -11.72
C VAL A 127 -11.64 -15.12 -10.97
N PRO A 128 -11.12 -13.88 -10.92
CA PRO A 128 -11.78 -12.78 -10.22
C PRO A 128 -13.05 -12.33 -10.95
N ASP A 129 -13.99 -11.71 -10.23
CA ASP A 129 -15.25 -11.22 -10.85
C ASP A 129 -15.03 -10.15 -11.92
N SER A 130 -13.88 -9.48 -11.93
CA SER A 130 -13.52 -8.49 -12.95
C SER A 130 -13.15 -9.12 -14.29
N ALA A 131 -12.86 -10.42 -14.33
CA ALA A 131 -12.53 -11.14 -15.56
C ALA A 131 -13.81 -11.73 -16.17
N PRO A 132 -14.05 -11.52 -17.48
CA PRO A 132 -15.24 -12.01 -18.16
C PRO A 132 -15.15 -13.51 -18.39
N LEU A 133 -15.51 -14.32 -17.39
CA LEU A 133 -15.61 -15.78 -17.56
C LEU A 133 -17.05 -16.15 -17.95
N THR A 134 -17.43 -15.82 -19.17
CA THR A 134 -18.78 -15.99 -19.71
C THR A 134 -18.82 -16.95 -20.89
N SER A 135 -20.00 -17.39 -21.31
CA SER A 135 -20.15 -18.22 -22.51
C SER A 135 -19.52 -17.54 -23.72
N GLY A 136 -18.65 -18.27 -24.43
CA GLY A 136 -17.89 -17.77 -25.58
C GLY A 136 -16.54 -17.12 -25.25
N SER A 137 -16.24 -16.88 -23.97
CA SER A 137 -14.91 -16.41 -23.55
C SER A 137 -13.84 -17.44 -23.89
N VAL A 138 -12.65 -16.96 -24.24
CA VAL A 138 -11.51 -17.81 -24.63
C VAL A 138 -10.52 -17.89 -23.48
N ILE A 139 -10.33 -19.09 -22.95
CA ILE A 139 -9.27 -19.39 -22.00
C ILE A 139 -8.01 -19.71 -22.79
N ARG A 140 -6.91 -19.04 -22.45
CA ARG A 140 -5.59 -19.32 -23.04
C ARG A 140 -4.63 -19.72 -21.94
N ILE A 141 -4.00 -20.86 -22.09
CA ILE A 141 -2.96 -21.35 -21.18
C ILE A 141 -1.69 -21.43 -22.00
N LEU A 142 -0.68 -20.67 -21.63
CA LEU A 142 0.59 -20.65 -22.35
C LEU A 142 1.79 -20.59 -21.43
N THR A 143 2.93 -21.01 -21.94
CA THR A 143 4.21 -20.72 -21.30
C THR A 143 4.75 -19.40 -21.82
N ILE A 144 5.37 -18.65 -20.91
CA ILE A 144 6.08 -17.42 -21.24
C ILE A 144 7.58 -17.65 -21.14
N PRO A 145 8.39 -16.86 -21.87
CA PRO A 145 9.84 -16.89 -21.70
C PRO A 145 10.22 -16.62 -20.23
N ASP A 146 11.13 -17.43 -19.70
CA ASP A 146 11.73 -17.19 -18.38
C ASP A 146 12.84 -16.13 -18.48
N ASP A 147 13.53 -16.08 -19.61
CA ASP A 147 14.52 -15.07 -20.01
C ASP A 147 14.27 -14.63 -21.47
N LYS A 148 15.30 -14.14 -22.20
CA LYS A 148 15.20 -13.84 -23.64
C LYS A 148 15.07 -15.10 -24.53
N SER A 149 14.83 -16.28 -23.97
CA SER A 149 14.62 -17.52 -24.72
C SER A 149 13.28 -17.58 -25.44
N THR A 150 13.17 -18.53 -26.35
CA THR A 150 11.88 -19.01 -26.82
C THR A 150 11.08 -19.62 -25.66
N PRO A 151 9.75 -19.43 -25.58
CA PRO A 151 8.92 -20.08 -24.57
C PRO A 151 9.04 -21.63 -24.66
N PRO A 152 9.17 -22.33 -23.52
CA PRO A 152 9.16 -23.81 -23.51
C PRO A 152 7.88 -24.39 -24.10
N PRO A 153 7.90 -25.57 -24.73
CA PRO A 153 6.67 -26.22 -25.16
C PRO A 153 5.73 -26.54 -23.99
N LEU A 154 4.44 -26.61 -24.28
CA LEU A 154 3.38 -26.90 -23.32
C LEU A 154 2.41 -27.91 -23.92
N THR A 155 2.24 -29.05 -23.25
CA THR A 155 1.13 -29.96 -23.53
C THR A 155 0.17 -29.94 -22.34
N VAL A 156 -1.08 -29.60 -22.59
CA VAL A 156 -2.15 -29.64 -21.59
C VAL A 156 -2.92 -30.94 -21.76
N ASN A 157 -3.12 -31.69 -20.67
CA ASN A 157 -3.81 -32.97 -20.71
C ASN A 157 -5.31 -32.83 -20.41
N ASP A 158 -5.68 -31.85 -19.58
CA ASP A 158 -7.06 -31.60 -19.18
C ASP A 158 -7.26 -30.11 -18.85
N VAL A 159 -8.44 -29.58 -19.17
CA VAL A 159 -8.89 -28.24 -18.78
C VAL A 159 -10.34 -28.35 -18.33
N ALA A 160 -10.65 -27.81 -17.16
CA ALA A 160 -12.00 -27.80 -16.63
C ALA A 160 -12.34 -26.48 -15.95
N LEU A 161 -13.64 -26.20 -15.90
CA LEU A 161 -14.23 -25.13 -15.13
C LEU A 161 -14.97 -25.68 -13.93
N THR A 162 -14.81 -25.04 -12.79
CA THR A 162 -15.53 -25.40 -11.57
C THR A 162 -16.00 -24.15 -10.82
N ALA A 163 -17.17 -24.25 -10.21
CA ALA A 163 -17.56 -23.32 -9.16
C ALA A 163 -16.70 -23.60 -7.93
N ILE A 164 -16.39 -22.57 -7.14
CA ILE A 164 -15.51 -22.76 -5.98
C ILE A 164 -16.06 -22.11 -4.72
N THR A 165 -15.49 -22.51 -3.58
CA THR A 165 -15.41 -21.64 -2.40
C THR A 165 -13.96 -21.30 -2.19
N ALA A 166 -13.59 -20.04 -2.43
CA ALA A 166 -12.27 -19.54 -2.11
C ALA A 166 -12.19 -19.19 -0.62
N TYR A 167 -11.09 -19.54 0.03
CA TYR A 167 -10.93 -19.36 1.47
C TYR A 167 -9.46 -19.15 1.85
N ARG A 168 -9.25 -18.76 3.11
CA ARG A 168 -7.94 -18.74 3.75
C ARG A 168 -8.06 -19.42 5.10
N TRP A 169 -7.06 -20.21 5.46
CA TRP A 169 -6.91 -20.71 6.81
C TRP A 169 -6.48 -19.58 7.74
N SER A 170 -7.19 -19.41 8.85
CA SER A 170 -6.69 -18.64 9.99
C SER A 170 -5.48 -19.36 10.61
N LYS A 171 -4.75 -18.65 11.46
CA LYS A 171 -3.81 -19.24 12.43
C LYS A 171 -4.55 -19.41 13.77
N ASP A 172 -3.79 -19.45 14.85
CA ASP A 172 -4.26 -19.43 16.24
C ASP A 172 -5.15 -18.21 16.51
N THR A 173 -4.64 -17.02 16.15
CA THR A 173 -5.37 -15.76 16.21
C THR A 173 -5.20 -15.03 14.89
N SER A 174 -6.32 -14.81 14.21
CA SER A 174 -6.39 -14.04 12.96
C SER A 174 -7.41 -12.93 13.04
N MET A 175 -7.20 -11.85 12.30
CA MET A 175 -8.06 -10.68 12.37
C MET A 175 -8.47 -10.21 10.97
N ALA A 176 -9.76 -9.95 10.81
CA ALA A 176 -10.33 -9.18 9.72
C ALA A 176 -10.71 -7.78 10.25
N LEU A 177 -10.06 -6.75 9.72
CA LEU A 177 -10.25 -5.36 10.14
C LEU A 177 -11.15 -4.64 9.14
N PHE A 178 -12.21 -4.00 9.64
CA PHE A 178 -13.07 -3.08 8.90
C PHE A 178 -12.93 -1.66 9.46
N PRO A 179 -12.18 -0.77 8.80
CA PRO A 179 -11.94 0.56 9.32
C PRO A 179 -13.09 1.54 9.11
N GLY A 180 -13.36 2.38 10.10
CA GLY A 180 -14.29 3.52 10.00
C GLY A 180 -15.77 3.15 10.00
N VAL A 181 -16.11 1.88 10.16
CA VAL A 181 -17.46 1.30 10.07
C VAL A 181 -18.11 0.98 11.43
N SER A 182 -17.61 1.46 12.57
CA SER A 182 -18.27 1.22 13.87
C SER A 182 -19.32 2.30 14.23
N GLY A 183 -19.79 2.30 15.48
CA GLY A 183 -20.65 3.35 16.04
C GLY A 183 -22.15 3.07 15.91
N GLY A 184 -22.57 1.83 15.68
CA GLY A 184 -23.99 1.47 15.69
C GLY A 184 -24.22 -0.02 15.49
N TRP A 185 -25.45 -0.41 15.19
CA TRP A 185 -25.84 -1.81 15.07
C TRP A 185 -25.46 -2.39 13.70
N TRP A 186 -24.73 -3.50 13.71
CA TRP A 186 -24.24 -4.19 12.51
C TRP A 186 -24.62 -5.67 12.53
N VAL A 187 -24.71 -6.29 11.36
CA VAL A 187 -24.74 -7.74 11.23
C VAL A 187 -23.39 -8.20 10.70
N LEU A 188 -22.68 -9.01 11.49
CA LEU A 188 -21.53 -9.77 11.02
C LEU A 188 -22.04 -11.00 10.28
N SER A 189 -21.66 -11.14 9.02
CA SER A 189 -21.92 -12.32 8.20
C SER A 189 -20.59 -12.97 7.85
N THR A 190 -20.35 -14.20 8.32
CA THR A 190 -19.14 -14.94 7.97
C THR A 190 -19.47 -16.31 7.41
N THR A 191 -18.76 -16.70 6.36
CA THR A 191 -18.80 -18.05 5.82
C THR A 191 -17.51 -18.75 6.20
N MET A 192 -17.59 -19.81 6.99
CA MET A 192 -16.41 -20.52 7.49
C MET A 192 -16.69 -22.00 7.68
N MET A 193 -15.62 -22.79 7.73
CA MET A 193 -15.64 -24.22 8.02
C MET A 193 -14.93 -24.48 9.35
N PRO A 194 -15.68 -24.72 10.44
CA PRO A 194 -15.12 -25.00 11.78
C PRO A 194 -14.79 -26.50 11.91
N THR A 195 -13.95 -27.00 11.01
CA THR A 195 -13.45 -28.37 11.06
C THR A 195 -12.01 -28.39 10.55
N HIS A 196 -11.12 -29.10 11.23
CA HIS A 196 -9.74 -29.30 10.78
C HIS A 196 -9.70 -30.14 9.49
N PRO A 197 -8.60 -30.10 8.72
CA PRO A 197 -8.43 -30.96 7.55
C PRO A 197 -8.56 -32.47 7.84
N ASP A 198 -8.32 -32.91 9.07
CA ASP A 198 -8.54 -34.30 9.51
C ASP A 198 -10.00 -34.62 9.90
N ASN A 199 -10.92 -33.69 9.61
CA ASN A 199 -12.34 -33.75 9.91
C ASN A 199 -12.71 -33.79 11.40
N LYS A 200 -11.79 -33.47 12.31
CA LYS A 200 -12.11 -33.41 13.74
C LYS A 200 -12.69 -32.04 14.14
N PRO A 201 -13.65 -32.01 15.09
CA PRO A 201 -14.10 -30.79 15.73
C PRO A 201 -12.97 -30.21 16.61
N PHE A 202 -12.95 -28.90 16.77
CA PHE A 202 -11.99 -28.18 17.59
C PHE A 202 -12.58 -26.90 18.15
N GLU A 203 -12.01 -26.38 19.23
CA GLU A 203 -12.51 -25.15 19.82
C GLU A 203 -12.19 -23.95 18.94
N SER A 204 -13.23 -23.20 18.60
CA SER A 204 -13.11 -21.94 17.86
C SER A 204 -14.14 -20.93 18.34
N GLY A 205 -13.75 -19.67 18.31
CA GLY A 205 -14.57 -18.54 18.72
C GLY A 205 -14.33 -17.33 17.84
N ILE A 206 -15.36 -16.51 17.69
CA ILE A 206 -15.24 -15.20 17.06
C ILE A 206 -15.36 -14.16 18.16
N ARG A 207 -14.41 -13.23 18.20
CA ARG A 207 -14.45 -12.06 19.07
C ARG A 207 -14.59 -10.80 18.23
N VAL A 208 -15.45 -9.89 18.67
CA VAL A 208 -15.59 -8.56 18.07
C VAL A 208 -15.36 -7.50 19.15
N GLY A 209 -14.22 -6.84 19.11
CA GLY A 209 -13.81 -5.95 20.20
C GLY A 209 -13.65 -6.72 21.52
N ALA A 210 -14.43 -6.34 22.54
CA ALA A 210 -14.45 -7.04 23.83
C ALA A 210 -15.44 -8.22 23.87
N ASP A 211 -16.35 -8.31 22.89
CA ASP A 211 -17.45 -9.26 22.92
C ASP A 211 -17.04 -10.59 22.29
N LEU A 212 -17.08 -11.66 23.08
CA LEU A 212 -17.01 -13.02 22.58
C LEU A 212 -18.39 -13.42 22.04
N LEU A 213 -18.46 -13.74 20.74
CA LEU A 213 -19.70 -14.18 20.12
C LEU A 213 -20.03 -15.63 20.52
N PRO A 214 -21.30 -16.04 20.44
CA PRO A 214 -21.71 -17.40 20.74
C PRO A 214 -20.87 -18.45 19.99
N SER A 215 -20.62 -19.58 20.65
CA SER A 215 -19.78 -20.67 20.14
C SER A 215 -20.27 -21.19 18.79
N ILE A 216 -19.33 -21.46 17.90
CA ILE A 216 -19.60 -22.00 16.58
C ILE A 216 -19.89 -23.50 16.71
N PRO A 217 -21.03 -24.02 16.23
CA PRO A 217 -21.28 -25.46 16.20
C PRO A 217 -20.16 -26.17 15.42
N THR A 218 -19.42 -27.03 16.10
CA THR A 218 -18.33 -27.79 15.50
C THR A 218 -18.86 -29.03 14.77
N GLY A 219 -18.33 -29.31 13.58
CA GLY A 219 -18.60 -30.54 12.83
C GLY A 219 -19.34 -30.34 11.50
N GLY A 220 -19.16 -31.31 10.59
CA GLY A 220 -19.84 -31.37 9.29
C GLY A 220 -18.99 -30.97 8.09
N GLY A 221 -17.67 -30.75 8.23
CA GLY A 221 -16.68 -30.72 7.13
C GLY A 221 -17.02 -29.77 5.96
N THR A 222 -17.88 -28.79 6.17
CA THR A 222 -18.46 -27.95 5.12
C THR A 222 -18.53 -26.50 5.56
N PHE A 223 -18.46 -25.59 4.58
CA PHE A 223 -18.63 -24.16 4.83
C PHE A 223 -20.07 -23.84 5.20
N ARG A 224 -20.25 -23.11 6.30
CA ARG A 224 -21.56 -22.62 6.76
C ARG A 224 -21.53 -21.11 6.92
N ALA A 225 -22.68 -20.47 6.68
CA ALA A 225 -22.87 -19.05 6.93
C ALA A 225 -23.35 -18.84 8.37
N TYR A 226 -22.72 -17.89 9.06
CA TYR A 226 -23.04 -17.48 10.41
C TYR A 226 -23.36 -15.98 10.40
N HIS A 227 -24.45 -15.61 11.06
CA HIS A 227 -24.92 -14.24 11.16
C HIS A 227 -25.06 -13.85 12.62
N TYR A 228 -24.36 -12.79 13.02
CA TYR A 228 -24.37 -12.27 14.39
C TYR A 228 -24.81 -10.82 14.39
N LEU A 229 -25.74 -10.47 15.28
CA LEU A 229 -26.06 -9.07 15.55
C LEU A 229 -24.98 -8.51 16.48
N LEU A 230 -24.31 -7.46 16.02
CA LEU A 230 -23.31 -6.73 16.77
C LEU A 230 -23.95 -5.48 17.37
N ALA A 231 -23.80 -5.33 18.68
CA ALA A 231 -24.15 -4.10 19.36
C ALA A 231 -23.22 -2.95 18.92
N PRO A 232 -23.63 -1.68 19.11
CA PRO A 232 -22.76 -0.53 18.92
C PRO A 232 -21.49 -0.70 19.76
N SER A 233 -20.36 -0.96 19.10
CA SER A 233 -19.09 -1.08 19.78
C SER A 233 -18.55 0.30 20.16
N SER A 234 -17.87 0.36 21.29
CA SER A 234 -17.24 1.58 21.83
C SER A 234 -15.83 1.82 21.28
N ASP A 235 -15.43 1.22 20.15
CA ASP A 235 -14.11 1.52 19.57
C ASP A 235 -14.09 2.98 19.11
N ILE A 236 -13.41 3.79 19.91
CA ILE A 236 -13.26 5.23 19.73
C ILE A 236 -12.68 5.61 18.35
N ARG A 237 -11.91 4.70 17.73
CA ARG A 237 -11.32 4.91 16.40
C ARG A 237 -12.33 4.76 15.26
N GLY A 238 -13.45 4.10 15.53
CA GLY A 238 -14.46 3.86 14.51
C GLY A 238 -14.35 2.51 13.82
N ASP A 239 -13.61 1.53 14.33
CA ASP A 239 -13.29 0.29 13.61
C ASP A 239 -14.08 -0.92 14.14
N ILE A 240 -14.32 -1.91 13.27
CA ILE A 240 -14.83 -3.23 13.67
C ILE A 240 -13.72 -4.25 13.42
N ASN A 241 -13.23 -4.86 14.50
CA ASN A 241 -12.19 -5.89 14.46
C ASN A 241 -12.87 -7.24 14.68
N VAL A 242 -12.87 -8.10 13.67
CA VAL A 242 -13.39 -9.47 13.76
C VAL A 242 -12.22 -10.40 13.92
N GLU A 243 -12.08 -10.96 15.12
CA GLU A 243 -10.99 -11.85 15.49
C GLU A 243 -11.48 -13.29 15.50
N PHE A 244 -10.74 -14.16 14.82
CA PHE A 244 -10.94 -15.59 14.80
C PHE A 244 -9.90 -16.22 15.71
N ASN A 245 -10.36 -16.82 16.80
CA ASN A 245 -9.54 -17.54 17.76
C ASN A 245 -9.85 -19.02 17.64
N SER A 246 -8.82 -19.85 17.51
CA SER A 246 -9.07 -21.26 17.25
C SER A 246 -7.89 -22.15 17.59
N GLU A 247 -8.17 -23.36 18.08
CA GLU A 247 -7.15 -24.41 18.17
C GLU A 247 -6.65 -24.78 16.78
N THR A 248 -5.34 -24.98 16.66
CA THR A 248 -4.70 -25.14 15.36
C THR A 248 -4.32 -26.59 15.09
N TRP A 249 -4.45 -27.02 13.84
CA TRP A 249 -3.97 -28.28 13.32
C TRP A 249 -2.76 -28.08 12.40
N GLY A 250 -1.90 -29.08 12.30
CA GLY A 250 -0.70 -29.05 11.45
C GLY A 250 0.59 -28.84 12.26
N ASN A 251 1.56 -28.15 11.67
CA ASN A 251 2.96 -28.11 12.13
C ASN A 251 3.54 -29.52 12.34
N ASN A 252 3.28 -30.41 11.37
CA ASN A 252 3.68 -31.80 11.42
C ASN A 252 4.19 -32.28 10.04
N ALA A 253 4.51 -33.57 9.92
CA ALA A 253 5.05 -34.15 8.69
C ALA A 253 4.05 -34.12 7.50
N ALA A 254 2.74 -34.01 7.77
CA ALA A 254 1.71 -33.96 6.73
C ALA A 254 1.45 -32.52 6.24
N ASP A 255 1.50 -31.54 7.14
CA ASP A 255 1.39 -30.12 6.81
C ASP A 255 2.23 -29.27 7.77
N ALA A 256 3.21 -28.54 7.24
CA ALA A 256 4.08 -27.66 8.01
C ALA A 256 3.37 -26.39 8.51
N ARG A 257 2.16 -26.09 8.02
CA ARG A 257 1.40 -24.89 8.38
C ARG A 257 0.61 -25.13 9.65
N THR A 258 0.37 -24.04 10.38
CA THR A 258 -0.49 -24.00 11.58
C THR A 258 -1.88 -23.51 11.18
N LEU A 259 -2.83 -24.42 10.95
CA LEU A 259 -4.13 -24.15 10.36
C LEU A 259 -5.24 -24.08 11.43
N GLY A 260 -5.93 -22.95 11.51
CA GLY A 260 -7.10 -22.76 12.36
C GLY A 260 -8.42 -23.01 11.62
N VAL A 261 -9.34 -22.04 11.65
CA VAL A 261 -10.61 -22.07 10.91
C VAL A 261 -10.40 -21.64 9.45
N ALA A 262 -10.97 -22.38 8.50
CA ALA A 262 -11.04 -21.95 7.11
C ALA A 262 -12.15 -20.91 6.96
N VAL A 263 -11.78 -19.67 6.60
CA VAL A 263 -12.70 -18.56 6.41
C VAL A 263 -12.80 -18.25 4.92
N ALA A 264 -14.01 -18.29 4.37
CA ALA A 264 -14.29 -17.98 2.97
C ALA A 264 -14.73 -16.53 2.77
N ARG A 265 -15.55 -16.02 3.70
CA ARG A 265 -16.11 -14.67 3.62
C ARG A 265 -16.27 -14.06 5.01
N VAL A 266 -16.01 -12.76 5.11
CA VAL A 266 -16.32 -11.96 6.29
C VAL A 266 -16.96 -10.67 5.82
N GLY A 267 -18.15 -10.35 6.27
CA GLY A 267 -18.85 -9.14 5.87
C GLY A 267 -19.57 -8.49 7.04
N ILE A 268 -19.73 -7.19 6.94
CA ILE A 268 -20.50 -6.37 7.87
C ILE A 268 -21.55 -5.61 7.09
N THR A 269 -22.79 -5.68 7.54
CA THR A 269 -23.91 -4.95 6.96
C THR A 269 -24.56 -4.09 8.04
N PRO A 270 -24.82 -2.79 7.77
CA PRO A 270 -25.50 -1.96 8.75
C PRO A 270 -26.94 -2.46 8.92
N THR A 271 -27.46 -2.42 10.15
CA THR A 271 -28.89 -2.68 10.38
C THR A 271 -29.71 -1.41 10.14
N GLU A 272 -31.02 -1.57 9.91
CA GLU A 272 -31.96 -0.45 9.88
C GLU A 272 -32.27 0.13 11.27
N ILE A 273 -31.74 -0.47 12.34
CA ILE A 273 -31.96 -0.05 13.72
C ILE A 273 -31.24 1.28 13.96
N ARG A 274 -31.97 2.38 13.77
CA ARG A 274 -31.51 3.74 14.07
C ARG A 274 -31.66 4.02 15.56
N SER A 275 -30.56 3.95 16.31
CA SER A 275 -30.52 4.48 17.68
C SER A 275 -29.96 5.90 17.70
N GLY A 276 -30.79 6.94 17.83
CA GLY A 276 -30.38 8.32 18.20
C GLY A 276 -29.23 8.97 17.41
N ILE A 277 -28.66 10.05 17.97
CA ILE A 277 -27.38 10.63 17.53
C ILE A 277 -26.30 9.63 17.95
N GLN A 278 -25.80 8.87 16.99
CA GLN A 278 -24.76 7.88 17.24
C GLN A 278 -23.39 8.57 17.30
N ASP A 279 -22.49 8.06 18.13
CA ASP A 279 -21.15 8.60 18.30
C ASP A 279 -20.44 8.64 16.95
N ALA A 280 -20.18 9.85 16.45
CA ALA A 280 -19.38 10.02 15.25
C ALA A 280 -17.96 9.53 15.58
N PRO A 281 -17.41 8.54 14.85
CA PRO A 281 -16.05 8.07 15.10
C PRO A 281 -15.06 9.24 15.12
N LEU A 282 -14.01 9.19 15.96
CA LEU A 282 -13.02 10.28 16.07
C LEU A 282 -12.43 10.72 14.72
N ARG A 283 -12.37 9.80 13.75
CA ARG A 283 -11.94 10.11 12.38
C ARG A 283 -12.83 11.15 11.70
N LEU A 284 -14.14 11.08 11.90
CA LEU A 284 -15.09 12.05 11.38
C LEU A 284 -14.94 13.40 12.09
N ILE A 285 -14.75 13.40 13.41
CA ILE A 285 -14.58 14.62 14.21
C ILE A 285 -13.26 15.35 13.88
N SER A 286 -12.23 14.61 13.44
CA SER A 286 -10.96 15.22 13.09
C SER A 286 -10.96 15.90 11.71
N ILE A 287 -11.95 15.67 10.84
CA ILE A 287 -12.07 16.39 9.56
C ILE A 287 -12.23 17.91 9.78
N PRO A 288 -13.18 18.41 10.59
CA PRO A 288 -13.25 19.83 10.92
C PRO A 288 -11.94 20.42 11.45
N VAL A 289 -11.20 19.65 12.27
CA VAL A 289 -9.89 20.06 12.79
C VAL A 289 -8.86 20.18 11.66
N LEU A 290 -8.81 19.21 10.73
CA LEU A 290 -7.96 19.28 9.55
C LEU A 290 -8.32 20.49 8.68
N VAL A 291 -9.61 20.72 8.42
CA VAL A 291 -10.10 21.88 7.66
C VAL A 291 -9.66 23.19 8.30
N PHE A 292 -9.83 23.33 9.62
CA PHE A 292 -9.36 24.49 10.38
C PHE A 292 -7.86 24.72 10.17
N LEU A 293 -7.05 23.68 10.35
CA LEU A 293 -5.59 23.75 10.23
C LEU A 293 -5.15 24.07 8.79
N VAL A 294 -5.82 23.53 7.75
CA VAL A 294 -5.58 23.85 6.33
C VAL A 294 -5.84 25.33 6.09
N MET A 295 -6.95 25.85 6.61
CA MET A 295 -7.30 27.25 6.46
C MET A 295 -6.27 28.16 7.14
N CYS A 296 -5.80 27.81 8.34
CA CYS A 296 -4.72 28.54 9.02
C CYS A 296 -3.43 28.54 8.20
N ALA A 297 -3.01 27.38 7.67
CA ALA A 297 -1.83 27.29 6.81
C ALA A 297 -1.99 28.11 5.52
N ALA A 298 -3.16 28.04 4.88
CA ALA A 298 -3.47 28.81 3.68
C ALA A 298 -3.47 30.33 3.95
N ILE A 299 -3.98 30.79 5.10
CA ILE A 299 -3.91 32.20 5.51
C ILE A 299 -2.46 32.63 5.69
N ALA A 300 -1.64 31.84 6.39
CA ALA A 300 -0.21 32.12 6.58
C ALA A 300 0.54 32.23 5.24
N LEU A 301 0.15 31.42 4.26
CA LEU A 301 0.70 31.42 2.91
C LEU A 301 0.05 32.44 1.95
N GLN A 302 -0.96 33.20 2.40
CA GLN A 302 -1.78 34.10 1.56
C GLN A 302 -2.41 33.39 0.34
N MET A 303 -2.79 32.13 0.52
CA MET A 303 -3.50 31.30 -0.45
C MET A 303 -5.04 31.43 -0.28
N PRO A 304 -5.85 30.98 -1.26
CA PRO A 304 -7.31 31.04 -1.18
C PRO A 304 -7.87 30.06 -0.13
N HIS A 305 -7.74 30.42 1.15
CA HIS A 305 -8.07 29.60 2.32
C HIS A 305 -9.50 29.07 2.32
N ARG A 306 -10.48 29.84 1.83
CA ARG A 306 -11.87 29.39 1.72
C ARG A 306 -11.99 28.24 0.72
N ALA A 307 -11.41 28.38 -0.47
CA ALA A 307 -11.45 27.35 -1.50
C ALA A 307 -10.73 26.08 -1.02
N LEU A 308 -9.53 26.22 -0.45
CA LEU A 308 -8.76 25.09 0.07
C LEU A 308 -9.47 24.39 1.23
N GLY A 309 -10.02 25.14 2.18
CA GLY A 309 -10.81 24.59 3.29
C GLY A 309 -12.03 23.83 2.80
N SER A 310 -12.78 24.38 1.84
CA SER A 310 -13.93 23.71 1.23
C SER A 310 -13.53 22.46 0.44
N VAL A 311 -12.44 22.50 -0.34
CA VAL A 311 -11.94 21.34 -1.10
C VAL A 311 -11.56 20.21 -0.15
N VAL A 312 -10.89 20.51 0.97
CA VAL A 312 -10.54 19.48 1.96
C VAL A 312 -11.79 18.97 2.69
N ALA A 313 -12.70 19.85 3.09
CA ALA A 313 -13.95 19.45 3.74
C ALA A 313 -14.75 18.50 2.84
N VAL A 314 -14.99 18.89 1.59
CA VAL A 314 -15.76 18.09 0.62
C VAL A 314 -14.97 16.84 0.20
N GLY A 315 -13.68 16.99 -0.11
CA GLY A 315 -12.82 15.93 -0.61
C GLY A 315 -12.50 14.85 0.42
N LEU A 316 -12.56 15.13 1.72
CA LEU A 316 -12.50 14.11 2.76
C LEU A 316 -13.89 13.60 3.14
N THR A 317 -14.91 14.45 3.23
CA THR A 317 -16.21 14.00 3.73
C THR A 317 -17.00 13.19 2.69
N LEU A 318 -16.97 13.56 1.40
CA LEU A 318 -17.71 12.82 0.37
C LEU A 318 -17.18 11.39 0.16
N PRO A 319 -15.87 11.12 0.02
CA PRO A 319 -15.41 9.74 -0.11
C PRO A 319 -15.67 8.90 1.14
N MET A 320 -15.84 9.51 2.34
CA MET A 320 -16.28 8.75 3.51
C MET A 320 -17.71 8.21 3.38
N LEU A 321 -18.53 8.74 2.47
CA LEU A 321 -19.85 8.19 2.17
C LEU A 321 -19.79 6.96 1.29
N TYR A 322 -18.97 7.03 0.24
CA TYR A 322 -18.97 6.02 -0.82
C TYR A 322 -17.95 4.91 -0.55
N GLU A 323 -16.78 5.28 -0.04
CA GLU A 323 -15.60 4.41 0.12
C GLU A 323 -15.08 4.45 1.58
N ARG A 324 -16.02 4.44 2.53
CA ARG A 324 -15.78 4.62 3.98
C ARG A 324 -14.65 3.75 4.53
N VAL A 325 -14.58 2.51 4.06
CA VAL A 325 -13.56 1.53 4.44
C VAL A 325 -12.17 1.96 3.98
N TYR A 326 -12.02 2.32 2.71
CA TYR A 326 -10.74 2.74 2.13
C TYR A 326 -10.25 4.02 2.76
N LEU A 327 -11.15 5.00 2.89
CA LEU A 327 -10.78 6.23 3.56
C LEU A 327 -10.49 5.97 5.04
N GLY A 328 -11.19 5.06 5.71
CA GLY A 328 -10.87 4.62 7.07
C GLY A 328 -9.44 4.08 7.20
N MET A 329 -8.97 3.29 6.23
CA MET A 329 -7.58 2.81 6.17
C MET A 329 -6.58 3.92 5.85
N TRP A 330 -6.94 4.82 4.93
CA TRP A 330 -6.05 5.87 4.43
C TRP A 330 -5.89 7.03 5.42
N TYR A 331 -6.96 7.35 6.14
CA TYR A 331 -7.09 8.56 6.96
C TYR A 331 -6.00 8.73 8.03
N PRO A 332 -5.61 7.70 8.82
CA PRO A 332 -4.52 7.86 9.79
C PRO A 332 -3.22 8.33 9.13
N HIS A 333 -2.89 7.81 7.96
CA HIS A 333 -1.69 8.23 7.22
C HIS A 333 -1.81 9.68 6.71
N LEU A 334 -3.00 10.09 6.25
CA LEU A 334 -3.25 11.47 5.84
C LEU A 334 -3.12 12.45 7.00
N VAL A 335 -3.59 12.09 8.19
CA VAL A 335 -3.44 12.92 9.41
C VAL A 335 -1.96 13.09 9.76
N ILE A 336 -1.17 12.01 9.74
CA ILE A 336 0.27 12.08 10.00
C ILE A 336 0.94 12.97 8.95
N LEU A 337 0.68 12.73 7.67
CA LEU A 337 1.22 13.52 6.55
C LEU A 337 0.89 15.00 6.73
N PHE A 338 -0.34 15.32 7.17
CA PHE A 338 -0.80 16.67 7.41
C PHE A 338 -0.10 17.38 8.55
N VAL A 339 -0.02 16.73 9.71
CA VAL A 339 0.62 17.31 10.88
C VAL A 339 2.08 17.63 10.57
N ILE A 340 2.80 16.69 9.94
CA ILE A 340 4.20 16.90 9.56
C ILE A 340 4.31 18.02 8.49
N SER A 341 3.39 18.06 7.52
CA SER A 341 3.38 19.10 6.48
C SER A 341 3.22 20.51 7.07
N ILE A 342 2.33 20.69 8.04
CA ILE A 342 2.14 22.00 8.69
C ILE A 342 3.33 22.37 9.57
N VAL A 343 3.83 21.43 10.37
CA VAL A 343 4.97 21.68 11.28
C VAL A 343 6.22 22.08 10.50
N THR A 344 6.38 21.59 9.26
CA THR A 344 7.54 21.93 8.42
C THR A 344 7.43 23.27 7.70
N VAL A 345 6.25 23.90 7.57
CA VAL A 345 6.08 25.22 6.94
C VAL A 345 7.06 26.29 7.47
N PRO A 346 7.15 26.58 8.78
CA PRO A 346 8.09 27.57 9.28
C PRO A 346 9.55 27.18 9.05
N LEU A 347 9.86 25.88 9.03
CA LEU A 347 11.21 25.38 8.73
C LEU A 347 11.57 25.68 7.28
N TRP A 348 10.64 25.52 6.33
CA TRP A 348 10.89 25.85 4.93
C TRP A 348 11.15 27.33 4.70
N PHE A 349 10.42 28.22 5.38
CA PHE A 349 10.71 29.66 5.30
C PHE A 349 12.09 30.00 5.85
N ARG A 350 12.43 29.49 7.05
CA ARG A 350 13.76 29.70 7.64
C ARG A 350 14.88 29.14 6.77
N LEU A 351 14.66 27.97 6.18
CA LEU A 351 15.61 27.34 5.27
C LEU A 351 15.81 28.21 4.01
N LEU A 352 14.74 28.71 3.40
CA LEU A 352 14.82 29.61 2.24
C LEU A 352 15.52 30.92 2.59
N ASP A 353 15.24 31.51 3.75
CA ASP A 353 15.92 32.72 4.23
C ASP A 353 17.42 32.47 4.34
N TRP A 354 17.82 31.38 5.00
CA TRP A 354 19.22 31.03 5.20
C TRP A 354 19.94 30.68 3.89
N LEU A 355 19.33 29.86 3.04
CA LEU A 355 19.95 29.40 1.79
C LEU A 355 20.01 30.46 0.70
N THR A 356 19.21 31.54 0.79
CA THR A 356 19.14 32.58 -0.24
C THR A 356 19.60 33.94 0.27
N ASP A 357 20.32 34.02 1.38
CA ASP A 357 20.74 35.28 2.00
C ASP A 357 21.49 36.20 1.00
N ASP A 358 22.48 35.65 0.29
CA ASP A 358 23.23 36.34 -0.77
C ASP A 358 22.38 36.77 -1.99
N CYS A 359 21.29 36.05 -2.24
CA CYS A 359 20.46 36.18 -3.43
C CYS A 359 18.97 36.07 -3.08
N PRO A 360 18.41 37.04 -2.32
CA PRO A 360 17.16 36.86 -1.59
C PRO A 360 15.98 36.64 -2.53
N LEU A 361 15.11 35.70 -2.14
CA LEU A 361 13.82 35.50 -2.80
C LEU A 361 12.75 36.43 -2.23
N PRO A 362 11.93 37.09 -3.07
CA PRO A 362 10.76 37.82 -2.62
C PRO A 362 9.82 36.92 -1.80
N ILE A 363 9.16 37.50 -0.79
CA ILE A 363 8.25 36.74 0.10
C ILE A 363 7.14 36.02 -0.66
N GLN A 364 6.65 36.60 -1.77
CA GLN A 364 5.66 35.97 -2.64
C GLN A 364 6.20 34.68 -3.27
N THR A 365 7.43 34.71 -3.77
CA THR A 365 8.08 33.52 -4.33
C THR A 365 8.32 32.45 -3.28
N LYS A 366 8.75 32.83 -2.07
CA LYS A 366 8.90 31.89 -0.95
C LYS A 366 7.59 31.18 -0.64
N ARG A 367 6.48 31.93 -0.56
CA ARG A 367 5.13 31.37 -0.36
C ARG A 367 4.71 30.42 -1.47
N LEU A 368 4.97 30.78 -2.73
CA LEU A 368 4.67 29.91 -3.87
C LEU A 368 5.47 28.61 -3.83
N LEU A 369 6.77 28.68 -3.52
CA LEU A 369 7.63 27.50 -3.39
C LEU A 369 7.17 26.59 -2.24
N VAL A 370 6.88 27.15 -1.07
CA VAL A 370 6.38 26.38 0.07
C VAL A 370 5.01 25.78 -0.24
N GLY A 371 4.11 26.53 -0.88
CA GLY A 371 2.82 26.02 -1.34
C GLY A 371 2.98 24.87 -2.33
N LEU A 372 3.94 24.97 -3.26
CA LEU A 372 4.24 23.91 -4.22
C LEU A 372 4.83 22.65 -3.56
N VAL A 373 5.70 22.82 -2.56
CA VAL A 373 6.19 21.71 -1.72
C VAL A 373 5.03 21.00 -1.04
N LEU A 374 4.12 21.75 -0.40
CA LEU A 374 2.95 21.17 0.26
C LEU A 374 2.06 20.42 -0.72
N VAL A 375 1.69 21.03 -1.86
CA VAL A 375 0.89 20.37 -2.89
C VAL A 375 1.57 19.08 -3.36
N THR A 376 2.89 19.10 -3.56
CA THR A 376 3.66 17.92 -3.97
C THR A 376 3.64 16.82 -2.91
N ILE A 377 3.83 17.18 -1.63
CA ILE A 377 3.72 16.24 -0.51
C ILE A 377 2.33 15.59 -0.50
N TRP A 378 1.27 16.36 -0.70
CA TRP A 378 -0.09 15.87 -0.67
C TRP A 378 -0.44 14.96 -1.85
N VAL A 379 -0.06 15.35 -3.07
CA VAL A 379 -0.35 14.56 -4.27
C VAL A 379 0.48 13.27 -4.27
N LYS A 380 1.79 13.36 -4.02
CA LYS A 380 2.68 12.19 -4.02
C LYS A 380 2.47 11.33 -2.78
N GLY A 381 2.55 11.93 -1.60
CA GLY A 381 2.38 11.28 -0.30
C GLY A 381 1.00 10.65 -0.13
N GLY A 382 -0.06 11.38 -0.50
CA GLY A 382 -1.42 10.85 -0.49
C GLY A 382 -1.55 9.61 -1.36
N GLY A 383 -1.03 9.65 -2.60
CA GLY A 383 -1.06 8.51 -3.52
C GLY A 383 -0.27 7.30 -3.03
N ILE A 384 0.96 7.48 -2.53
CA ILE A 384 1.80 6.37 -2.09
C ILE A 384 1.32 5.76 -0.75
N LEU A 385 0.69 6.54 0.12
CA LEU A 385 0.08 6.09 1.37
C LEU A 385 -1.32 5.49 1.17
N TYR A 386 -1.83 5.48 -0.06
CA TYR A 386 -3.14 4.91 -0.37
C TYR A 386 -3.15 3.41 -0.05
N PRO A 387 -4.20 2.86 0.61
CA PRO A 387 -4.16 1.50 1.17
C PRO A 387 -3.90 0.37 0.16
N ILE A 388 -4.25 0.58 -1.11
CA ILE A 388 -4.07 -0.42 -2.18
C ILE A 388 -2.70 -0.26 -2.86
N MET A 389 -2.07 0.91 -2.72
CA MET A 389 -0.76 1.14 -3.30
C MET A 389 0.28 0.29 -2.58
N ARG A 390 1.03 -0.51 -3.33
CA ARG A 390 2.11 -1.36 -2.81
C ARG A 390 3.40 -1.01 -3.53
N PRO A 391 4.21 -0.11 -2.96
CA PRO A 391 5.55 0.16 -3.47
C PRO A 391 6.38 -1.11 -3.34
N ILE A 392 6.91 -1.58 -4.47
CA ILE A 392 7.54 -2.90 -4.63
C ILE A 392 8.69 -3.08 -3.62
N ASP A 393 9.55 -2.07 -3.51
CA ASP A 393 10.83 -2.21 -2.81
C ASP A 393 10.78 -1.77 -1.34
N ILE A 394 9.76 -1.01 -0.92
CA ILE A 394 9.70 -0.46 0.46
C ILE A 394 9.71 -1.58 1.49
N SER A 395 8.90 -2.61 1.30
CA SER A 395 8.80 -3.72 2.28
C SER A 395 10.14 -4.44 2.39
N TRP A 396 10.80 -4.70 1.24
CA TRP A 396 12.12 -5.33 1.21
C TRP A 396 13.19 -4.48 1.91
N HIS A 397 13.23 -3.17 1.66
CA HIS A 397 14.16 -2.28 2.36
C HIS A 397 13.91 -2.29 3.88
N MET A 398 12.65 -2.24 4.30
CA MET A 398 12.31 -2.20 5.72
C MET A 398 12.54 -3.54 6.42
N ASP A 399 12.42 -4.67 5.72
CA ASP A 399 12.84 -5.97 6.25
C ASP A 399 14.33 -6.03 6.55
N LYS A 400 15.16 -5.39 5.71
CA LYS A 400 16.59 -5.25 6.01
C LYS A 400 16.86 -4.36 7.22
N VAL A 401 16.10 -3.27 7.39
CA VAL A 401 16.17 -2.44 8.60
C VAL A 401 15.78 -3.25 9.84
N ARG A 402 14.73 -4.07 9.77
CA ARG A 402 14.34 -4.99 10.85
C ARG A 402 15.45 -6.00 11.17
N GLU A 403 16.04 -6.60 10.14
CA GLU A 403 17.13 -7.57 10.29
C GLU A 403 18.35 -6.94 10.99
N ILE A 404 18.73 -5.72 10.59
CA ILE A 404 19.80 -4.95 11.26
C ILE A 404 19.43 -4.68 12.72
N ALA A 405 18.19 -4.24 12.98
CA ALA A 405 17.73 -3.91 14.34
C ALA A 405 17.68 -5.13 15.27
N MET A 406 17.40 -6.31 14.73
CA MET A 406 17.34 -7.57 15.49
C MET A 406 18.73 -8.15 15.75
N THR A 407 19.61 -8.12 14.75
CA THR A 407 20.93 -8.77 14.81
C THR A 407 22.04 -7.87 15.32
N TRP A 408 21.91 -6.56 15.16
CA TRP A 408 22.96 -5.56 15.38
C TRP A 408 24.28 -5.85 14.60
N ASP A 409 24.22 -6.71 13.58
CA ASP A 409 25.37 -7.08 12.76
C ASP A 409 25.49 -6.14 11.55
N PHE A 410 26.03 -4.94 11.79
CA PHE A 410 26.28 -3.97 10.72
C PHE A 410 27.30 -4.46 9.69
N ALA A 411 28.26 -5.28 10.10
CA ALA A 411 29.35 -5.76 9.25
C ALA A 411 28.83 -6.64 8.13
N LYS A 412 27.83 -7.49 8.41
CA LYS A 412 27.12 -8.30 7.41
C LYS A 412 26.63 -7.47 6.23
N PHE A 413 26.08 -6.28 6.48
CA PHE A 413 25.49 -5.43 5.44
C PHE A 413 26.51 -4.60 4.64
N TYR A 414 27.78 -4.57 5.08
CA TYR A 414 28.88 -4.00 4.30
C TYR A 414 29.52 -5.00 3.34
N GLN A 415 29.21 -6.29 3.46
CA GLN A 415 29.82 -7.29 2.61
C GLN A 415 29.35 -7.14 1.15
N PRO A 416 30.23 -7.36 0.17
CA PRO A 416 29.85 -7.37 -1.23
C PRO A 416 28.66 -8.32 -1.44
N GLY A 417 27.54 -7.78 -1.95
CA GLY A 417 26.40 -8.58 -2.38
C GLY A 417 25.33 -8.75 -1.31
N ALA A 418 25.57 -8.28 -0.08
CA ALA A 418 24.62 -8.40 1.05
C ALA A 418 23.19 -7.95 0.73
N PHE A 419 23.05 -7.01 -0.22
CA PHE A 419 21.76 -6.55 -0.73
C PHE A 419 21.42 -7.11 -2.12
N SER A 420 22.41 -7.49 -2.92
CA SER A 420 22.23 -7.99 -4.30
C SER A 420 21.66 -9.41 -4.33
N GLU A 421 22.02 -10.28 -3.38
CA GLU A 421 21.61 -11.70 -3.39
C GLU A 421 20.09 -11.92 -3.29
N SER A 422 19.38 -11.03 -2.60
CA SER A 422 17.93 -11.13 -2.44
C SER A 422 17.10 -10.50 -3.56
N VAL A 423 17.69 -9.62 -4.38
CA VAL A 423 17.00 -8.94 -5.50
C VAL A 423 17.40 -9.50 -6.87
N MET A 424 18.53 -10.20 -6.93
CA MET A 424 19.04 -10.85 -8.12
C MET A 424 19.37 -12.31 -7.80
N PRO A 425 18.36 -13.18 -7.59
CA PRO A 425 18.63 -14.56 -7.28
C PRO A 425 19.34 -15.23 -8.47
N ILE A 426 20.30 -16.13 -8.19
CA ILE A 426 21.05 -16.89 -9.22
C ILE A 426 20.11 -17.58 -10.20
N THR A 427 18.94 -17.99 -9.73
CA THR A 427 17.92 -18.65 -10.56
C THR A 427 17.35 -17.75 -11.66
N GLU A 428 17.44 -16.44 -11.51
CA GLU A 428 16.93 -15.45 -12.48
C GLU A 428 18.05 -14.73 -13.23
N TRP A 429 19.18 -14.48 -12.58
CA TRP A 429 20.26 -13.63 -13.11
C TRP A 429 21.53 -14.40 -13.47
N GLY A 430 21.56 -15.72 -13.25
CA GLY A 430 22.73 -16.55 -13.48
C GLY A 430 23.79 -16.44 -12.37
N GLU A 431 24.88 -17.18 -12.53
CA GLU A 431 26.01 -17.14 -11.60
C GLU A 431 26.79 -15.82 -11.73
N ASP A 432 26.93 -15.30 -12.95
CA ASP A 432 27.56 -14.00 -13.27
C ASP A 432 26.58 -12.82 -13.11
N ARG A 433 25.75 -12.85 -12.07
CA ARG A 433 24.78 -11.78 -11.83
C ARG A 433 25.48 -10.44 -11.59
N PRO A 434 24.98 -9.33 -12.16
CA PRO A 434 25.52 -8.02 -11.85
C PRO A 434 25.32 -7.73 -10.36
N MET A 435 26.36 -7.21 -9.70
CA MET A 435 26.24 -6.73 -8.33
C MET A 435 25.66 -5.32 -8.36
N ILE A 436 24.43 -5.14 -7.87
CA ILE A 436 23.90 -3.78 -7.60
C ILE A 436 24.54 -3.28 -6.30
N PRO A 437 25.35 -2.20 -6.33
CA PRO A 437 26.00 -1.67 -5.15
C PRO A 437 25.01 -0.80 -4.35
N TYR A 438 24.04 -1.42 -3.68
CA TYR A 438 23.24 -0.69 -2.71
C TYR A 438 24.12 -0.25 -1.55
N SER A 439 24.09 1.05 -1.26
CA SER A 439 24.70 1.56 -0.04
C SER A 439 23.95 1.05 1.19
N PRO A 440 24.65 0.52 2.21
CA PRO A 440 24.04 0.13 3.49
C PRO A 440 23.59 1.33 4.32
N PHE A 441 24.14 2.53 4.05
CA PHE A 441 23.97 3.69 4.91
C PHE A 441 22.52 4.17 5.00
N ILE A 442 21.73 3.99 3.93
CA ILE A 442 20.30 4.30 3.98
C ILE A 442 19.56 3.43 5.00
N HIS A 443 19.89 2.14 5.08
CA HIS A 443 19.25 1.22 6.02
C HIS A 443 19.67 1.54 7.46
N PHE A 444 20.93 1.91 7.68
CA PHE A 444 21.39 2.35 9.00
C PHE A 444 20.74 3.65 9.44
N ALA A 445 20.67 4.65 8.56
CA ALA A 445 19.97 5.90 8.84
C ALA A 445 18.48 5.65 9.13
N SER A 446 17.88 4.68 8.43
CA SER A 446 16.48 4.29 8.60
C SER A 446 16.18 3.59 9.93
N LEU A 447 17.18 3.23 10.75
CA LEU A 447 16.94 2.77 12.12
C LEU A 447 16.22 3.83 12.97
N VAL A 448 16.38 5.11 12.63
CA VAL A 448 15.62 6.20 13.27
C VAL A 448 14.10 6.01 13.12
N PHE A 449 13.64 5.27 12.10
CA PHE A 449 12.22 5.04 11.89
C PHE A 449 11.58 4.19 13.00
N LEU A 450 12.38 3.46 13.79
CA LEU A 450 11.93 2.68 14.94
C LEU A 450 11.39 3.54 16.09
N VAL A 451 11.67 4.84 16.12
CA VAL A 451 11.16 5.74 17.18
C VAL A 451 9.70 6.14 16.97
N PHE A 452 9.16 5.92 15.77
CA PHE A 452 7.79 6.30 15.44
C PHE A 452 6.80 5.20 15.83
N PRO A 453 5.58 5.55 16.28
CA PRO A 453 4.58 4.58 16.75
C PRO A 453 3.83 3.86 15.61
N TRP A 454 4.31 3.95 14.37
CA TRP A 454 3.70 3.34 13.19
C TRP A 454 4.73 2.48 12.44
N SER A 455 4.32 1.77 11.39
CA SER A 455 5.21 0.83 10.71
C SER A 455 6.39 1.51 10.01
N LEU A 456 7.50 0.80 9.89
CA LEU A 456 8.68 1.27 9.18
C LEU A 456 8.37 1.70 7.74
N GLU A 457 7.45 1.00 7.06
CA GLU A 457 7.01 1.33 5.70
C GLU A 457 6.31 2.68 5.64
N VAL A 458 5.47 3.01 6.63
CA VAL A 458 4.80 4.32 6.70
C VAL A 458 5.84 5.42 6.93
N SER A 459 6.79 5.21 7.84
CA SER A 459 7.90 6.14 8.07
C SER A 459 8.73 6.38 6.81
N ALA A 460 9.15 5.30 6.15
CA ALA A 460 9.95 5.37 4.92
C ALA A 460 9.19 6.08 3.80
N THR A 461 7.90 5.80 3.65
CA THR A 461 7.04 6.43 2.63
C THR A 461 6.88 7.93 2.86
N ILE A 462 6.60 8.34 4.11
CA ILE A 462 6.49 9.76 4.48
C ILE A 462 7.84 10.44 4.25
N PHE A 463 8.93 9.88 4.77
CA PHE A 463 10.27 10.43 4.63
C PHE A 463 10.66 10.61 3.15
N ASN A 464 10.47 9.57 2.33
CA ASN A 464 10.70 9.60 0.89
C ASN A 464 9.92 10.72 0.19
N THR A 465 8.66 10.94 0.57
CA THR A 465 7.82 12.03 0.05
C THR A 465 8.39 13.40 0.41
N PHE A 466 8.80 13.61 1.65
CA PHE A 466 9.37 14.89 2.10
C PHE A 466 10.73 15.18 1.46
N LEU A 467 11.60 14.17 1.33
CA LEU A 467 12.86 14.31 0.61
C LEU A 467 12.61 14.76 -0.84
N ASP A 468 11.74 14.06 -1.55
CA ASP A 468 11.42 14.38 -2.94
C ASP A 468 10.81 15.78 -3.09
N ALA A 469 9.83 16.14 -2.26
CA ALA A 469 9.21 17.46 -2.32
C ALA A 469 10.19 18.59 -1.99
N SER A 470 11.12 18.37 -1.05
CA SER A 470 12.12 19.40 -0.69
C SER A 470 13.07 19.74 -1.86
N ARG A 471 13.21 18.86 -2.86
CA ARG A 471 14.00 19.15 -4.07
C ARG A 471 13.49 20.37 -4.82
N ILE A 472 12.21 20.70 -4.72
CA ILE A 472 11.61 21.92 -5.28
C ILE A 472 12.35 23.17 -4.74
N ILE A 473 12.58 23.20 -3.43
CA ILE A 473 13.34 24.28 -2.78
C ILE A 473 14.80 24.23 -3.22
N LEU A 474 15.44 23.06 -3.19
CA LEU A 474 16.86 22.92 -3.56
C LEU A 474 17.11 23.37 -5.00
N ILE A 475 16.25 23.00 -5.95
CA ILE A 475 16.34 23.40 -7.36
C ILE A 475 16.17 24.92 -7.51
N ALA A 476 15.20 25.52 -6.82
CA ALA A 476 15.02 26.97 -6.81
C ALA A 476 16.26 27.70 -6.26
N VAL A 477 16.84 27.17 -5.18
CA VAL A 477 18.06 27.71 -4.55
C VAL A 477 19.25 27.59 -5.49
N ILE A 478 19.45 26.42 -6.14
CA ILE A 478 20.51 26.23 -7.14
C ILE A 478 20.38 27.28 -8.24
N ALA A 479 19.20 27.36 -8.88
CA ALA A 479 18.97 28.32 -9.94
C ALA A 479 19.26 29.76 -9.49
N ARG A 480 18.81 30.12 -8.28
CA ARG A 480 18.96 31.48 -7.78
C ARG A 480 20.40 31.81 -7.40
N GLN A 481 21.12 30.89 -6.76
CA GLN A 481 22.54 31.07 -6.40
C GLN A 481 23.48 31.01 -7.62
N SER A 482 23.06 30.37 -8.71
CA SER A 482 23.74 30.44 -10.00
C SER A 482 23.52 31.77 -10.75
N GLY A 483 22.87 32.76 -10.13
CA GLY A 483 22.65 34.09 -10.72
C GLY A 483 21.44 34.20 -11.65
N LEU A 484 20.61 33.15 -11.75
CA LEU A 484 19.40 33.20 -12.58
C LEU A 484 18.31 34.05 -11.91
N SER A 485 17.38 34.54 -12.72
CA SER A 485 16.27 35.36 -12.23
C SER A 485 15.31 34.57 -11.33
N VAL A 486 14.60 35.28 -10.46
CA VAL A 486 13.54 34.71 -9.59
C VAL A 486 12.50 33.93 -10.39
N ARG A 487 12.15 34.44 -11.59
CA ARG A 487 11.20 33.78 -12.49
C ARG A 487 11.71 32.41 -12.96
N VAL A 488 12.99 32.31 -13.30
CA VAL A 488 13.61 31.06 -13.74
C VAL A 488 13.71 30.07 -12.57
N ALA A 489 14.09 30.53 -11.38
CA ALA A 489 14.14 29.69 -10.18
C ALA A 489 12.77 29.08 -9.84
N TRP A 490 11.71 29.89 -9.88
CA TRP A 490 10.33 29.41 -9.70
C TRP A 490 9.92 28.43 -10.81
N LEU A 491 10.20 28.74 -12.07
CA LEU A 491 9.81 27.88 -13.20
C LEU A 491 10.52 26.53 -13.16
N ALA A 492 11.82 26.49 -12.80
CA ALA A 492 12.57 25.25 -12.65
C ALA A 492 11.98 24.36 -11.54
N ALA A 493 11.63 24.96 -10.40
CA ALA A 493 10.98 24.29 -9.29
C ALA A 493 9.59 23.75 -9.67
N LEU A 494 8.80 24.54 -10.41
CA LEU A 494 7.49 24.13 -10.92
C LEU A 494 7.60 22.97 -11.90
N LEU A 495 8.53 23.04 -12.86
CA LEU A 495 8.77 21.98 -13.83
C LEU A 495 9.08 20.66 -13.13
N TYR A 496 9.94 20.67 -12.11
CA TYR A 496 10.21 19.48 -11.31
C TYR A 496 8.92 18.92 -10.66
N ALA A 497 8.14 19.77 -10.00
CA ALA A 497 6.96 19.36 -9.25
C ALA A 497 5.86 18.73 -10.13
N VAL A 498 5.70 19.20 -11.37
CA VAL A 498 4.63 18.74 -12.27
C VAL A 498 5.07 17.64 -13.24
N THR A 499 6.38 17.37 -13.37
CA THR A 499 6.87 16.39 -14.34
C THR A 499 6.49 14.96 -13.90
N PRO A 500 5.70 14.20 -14.68
CA PRO A 500 5.21 12.88 -14.28
C PRO A 500 6.31 11.85 -14.01
N VAL A 501 7.46 11.94 -14.69
CA VAL A 501 8.57 11.00 -14.48
C VAL A 501 9.09 11.01 -13.04
N THR A 502 8.93 12.13 -12.32
CA THR A 502 9.31 12.26 -10.91
C THR A 502 8.41 11.45 -9.96
N PHE A 503 7.34 10.84 -10.46
CA PHE A 503 6.46 9.93 -9.70
C PHE A 503 6.91 8.47 -9.80
N LEU A 504 7.75 8.12 -10.78
CA LEU A 504 8.17 6.73 -11.03
C LEU A 504 8.90 6.13 -9.82
N LEU A 505 9.79 6.89 -9.18
CA LEU A 505 10.54 6.44 -8.00
C LEU A 505 9.63 6.15 -6.80
N HIS A 506 8.51 6.87 -6.68
CA HIS A 506 7.50 6.62 -5.65
C HIS A 506 6.69 5.36 -5.96
N ALA A 507 6.39 5.09 -7.23
CA ALA A 507 5.66 3.89 -7.63
C ALA A 507 6.44 2.60 -7.32
N TRP A 508 7.76 2.63 -7.50
CA TRP A 508 8.63 1.50 -7.16
C TRP A 508 8.96 1.42 -5.67
N GLY A 509 8.88 2.54 -4.95
CA GLY A 509 9.27 2.58 -3.54
C GLY A 509 10.78 2.65 -3.33
N ASN A 510 11.50 3.25 -4.29
CA ASN A 510 12.96 3.28 -4.33
C ASN A 510 13.52 4.39 -3.42
N VAL A 511 13.35 4.22 -2.11
CA VAL A 511 13.79 5.15 -1.06
C VAL A 511 15.31 5.43 -1.11
N PRO A 512 16.20 4.43 -1.36
CA PRO A 512 17.64 4.68 -1.48
C PRO A 512 17.98 5.65 -2.61
N THR A 513 17.42 5.44 -3.81
CA THR A 513 17.70 6.31 -4.95
C THR A 513 17.15 7.71 -4.70
N THR A 514 15.96 7.84 -4.10
CA THR A 514 15.44 9.16 -3.73
C THR A 514 16.37 9.86 -2.74
N THR A 515 16.89 9.13 -1.76
CA THR A 515 17.76 9.68 -0.73
C THR A 515 19.13 10.07 -1.30
N GLY A 516 19.73 9.23 -2.15
CA GLY A 516 21.00 9.54 -2.83
C GLY A 516 20.91 10.78 -3.71
N LEU A 517 19.89 10.87 -4.57
CA LEU A 517 19.63 12.07 -5.39
C LEU A 517 19.37 13.32 -4.55
N TRP A 518 18.70 13.17 -3.40
CA TRP A 518 18.46 14.29 -2.47
C TRP A 518 19.77 14.78 -1.83
N TRP A 519 20.61 13.87 -1.34
CA TRP A 519 21.92 14.25 -0.79
C TRP A 519 22.84 14.89 -1.83
N MET A 520 22.81 14.43 -3.09
CA MET A 520 23.54 15.06 -4.19
C MET A 520 23.10 16.52 -4.41
N LEU A 521 21.79 16.79 -4.38
CA LEU A 521 21.26 18.14 -4.48
C LEU A 521 21.65 19.00 -3.28
N ILE A 522 21.61 18.45 -2.06
CA ILE A 522 22.09 19.15 -0.87
C ILE A 522 23.57 19.50 -0.99
N ALA A 523 24.40 18.57 -1.43
CA ALA A 523 25.83 18.84 -1.63
C ALA A 523 26.06 19.95 -2.66
N THR A 524 25.28 19.96 -3.75
CA THR A 524 25.35 21.03 -4.77
C THR A 524 24.91 22.38 -4.20
N VAL A 525 23.80 22.42 -3.46
CA VAL A 525 23.34 23.64 -2.77
C VAL A 525 24.39 24.12 -1.78
N ALA A 526 24.94 23.22 -0.96
CA ALA A 526 25.97 23.56 0.02
C ALA A 526 27.19 24.18 -0.65
N LEU A 527 27.67 23.60 -1.77
CA LEU A 527 28.79 24.15 -2.54
C LEU A 527 28.49 25.55 -3.11
N LEU A 528 27.29 25.76 -3.66
CA LEU A 528 26.91 27.06 -4.23
C LEU A 528 26.76 28.15 -3.15
N VAL A 529 26.12 27.82 -2.03
CA VAL A 529 25.91 28.76 -0.92
C VAL A 529 27.22 29.04 -0.16
N ALA A 530 28.02 28.00 0.08
CA ALA A 530 29.28 28.11 0.82
C ALA A 530 30.46 28.58 -0.02
N GLY A 531 30.36 28.59 -1.36
CA GLY A 531 31.49 28.72 -2.29
C GLY A 531 32.40 29.92 -2.01
N ARG A 532 31.81 31.06 -1.61
CA ARG A 532 32.55 32.30 -1.27
C ARG A 532 33.27 32.24 0.08
N ASN A 533 32.84 31.33 0.96
CA ASN A 533 33.30 31.19 2.34
C ASN A 533 34.08 29.89 2.57
N LEU A 534 34.51 29.19 1.52
CA LEU A 534 35.28 27.94 1.64
C LEU A 534 36.64 28.14 2.34
N GLY A 535 37.16 29.37 2.39
CA GLY A 535 38.34 29.71 3.20
C GLY A 535 38.11 29.57 4.72
N ASN A 536 36.85 29.60 5.18
CA ASN A 536 36.51 29.36 6.57
C ASN A 536 36.54 27.85 6.86
N ARG A 537 37.44 27.42 7.75
CA ARG A 537 37.63 26.02 8.13
C ARG A 537 36.33 25.31 8.53
N ARG A 538 35.43 25.98 9.27
CA ARG A 538 34.16 25.37 9.71
C ARG A 538 33.22 25.11 8.53
N VAL A 539 33.17 26.05 7.59
CA VAL A 539 32.36 25.94 6.37
C VAL A 539 32.92 24.84 5.47
N PHE A 540 34.24 24.81 5.28
CA PHE A 540 34.92 23.77 4.52
C PHE A 540 34.63 22.37 5.10
N VAL A 541 34.80 22.18 6.41
CA VAL A 541 34.50 20.90 7.08
C VAL A 541 33.03 20.51 6.89
N ALA A 542 32.08 21.44 7.04
CA ALA A 542 30.67 21.16 6.83
C ALA A 542 30.37 20.69 5.39
N VAL A 543 30.95 21.35 4.38
CA VAL A 543 30.81 20.95 2.97
C VAL A 543 31.40 19.56 2.74
N VAL A 544 32.59 19.27 3.27
CA VAL A 544 33.23 17.95 3.15
C VAL A 544 32.36 16.85 3.78
N LEU A 545 31.79 17.10 4.96
CA LEU A 545 30.89 16.13 5.61
C LEU A 545 29.62 15.89 4.80
N ILE A 546 29.01 16.94 4.25
CA ILE A 546 27.83 16.84 3.38
C ILE A 546 28.16 16.06 2.10
N SER A 547 29.27 16.38 1.44
CA SER A 547 29.72 15.67 0.23
C SER A 547 30.04 14.21 0.52
N THR A 548 30.63 13.93 1.68
CA THR A 548 30.88 12.55 2.12
C THR A 548 29.57 11.82 2.36
N ALA A 549 28.59 12.43 3.03
CA ALA A 549 27.27 11.84 3.21
C ALA A 549 26.57 11.55 1.87
N ALA A 550 26.71 12.45 0.89
CA ALA A 550 26.20 12.23 -0.47
C ALA A 550 26.88 11.06 -1.18
N MET A 551 28.22 10.97 -1.10
CA MET A 551 28.99 9.86 -1.65
C MET A 551 28.59 8.52 -1.00
N LEU A 552 28.45 8.49 0.33
CA LEU A 552 28.07 7.29 1.07
C LEU A 552 26.62 6.89 0.82
N SER A 553 25.72 7.82 0.53
CA SER A 553 24.29 7.53 0.29
C SER A 553 23.97 7.17 -1.16
N TYR A 554 24.94 7.28 -2.07
CA TYR A 554 24.73 7.00 -3.50
C TYR A 554 24.59 5.50 -3.74
N THR A 555 23.54 5.09 -4.49
CA THR A 555 23.18 3.66 -4.60
C THR A 555 23.18 3.07 -6.01
N VAL A 556 23.13 3.85 -7.10
CA VAL A 556 23.18 3.31 -8.48
C VAL A 556 23.59 4.42 -9.46
N ALA A 557 24.59 4.15 -10.33
CA ALA A 557 24.88 4.89 -11.56
C ALA A 557 24.40 4.09 -12.77
#